data_AF-A0A1G2TQZ0-F1
#
_entry.id   AF-A0A1G2TQZ0-F1
#
_cell.length_a   1.000
_cell.length_b   1.000
_cell.length_c   1.000
_cell.angle_alpha   90.00
_cell.angle_beta   90.00
_cell.angle_gamma   90.00
#
_symmetry.space_group_name_H-M   'P 1'
#
loop_
_entity.id
_entity.type
_entity.pdbx_description
1 polymer ?
#
loop_
_entity_poly.entity_id
_entity_poly.type
_entity_poly.pdbx_seq_one_letter_code
_entity_poly.pdbx_strand_id
1 'polypeptide(L)'
;MAAEKLYNYIWHILADVIIEESKSIFNEDDEKAKLSKKWTLYQILTVCLKLLHPFTPFVTEEIWQNLPKKDSGFLIISEWPNDKNL
;
A
#
# COMPACT_ATOMS: atom_id res chain seq x y z
N MET A 1 6.45 11.32 16.27
CA MET A 1 7.69 10.93 15.52
C MET A 1 7.32 10.44 14.11
N ALA A 2 8.26 10.26 13.18
CA ALA A 2 7.91 9.88 11.78
C ALA A 2 7.24 8.49 11.70
N ALA A 3 7.79 7.49 12.38
CA ALA A 3 7.24 6.13 12.45
C ALA A 3 5.81 6.10 13.03
N GLU A 4 5.56 6.88 14.08
CA GLU A 4 4.25 7.01 14.73
C GLU A 4 3.21 7.62 13.78
N LYS A 5 3.56 8.66 13.02
CA LYS A 5 2.66 9.24 12.02
C LYS A 5 2.30 8.22 10.95
N LEU A 6 3.28 7.45 10.48
CA LEU A 6 3.06 6.42 9.47
C LEU A 6 2.18 5.28 10.01
N TYR A 7 2.44 4.83 11.24
CA TYR A 7 1.60 3.84 11.90
C TYR A 7 0.15 4.31 12.02
N ASN A 8 -0.06 5.53 12.52
CA ASN A 8 -1.40 6.12 12.63
C ASN A 8 -2.10 6.21 11.27
N TYR A 9 -1.38 6.55 10.19
CA TYR A 9 -1.94 6.57 8.85
C TYR A 9 -2.34 5.16 8.37
N ILE A 10 -1.46 4.17 8.52
CA ILE A 10 -1.73 2.80 8.08
C ILE A 10 -2.94 2.23 8.82
N TRP A 11 -3.04 2.44 10.13
CA TRP A 11 -4.12 1.88 10.93
C TRP A 11 -5.43 2.64 10.74
N HIS A 12 -5.42 3.95 10.99
CA HIS A 12 -6.66 4.72 11.09
C HIS A 12 -7.16 5.30 9.78
N ILE A 13 -6.30 5.41 8.76
CA ILE A 13 -6.70 5.96 7.47
C ILE A 13 -6.78 4.83 6.44
N LEU A 14 -5.72 4.05 6.27
CA LEU A 14 -5.73 2.96 5.30
C LEU A 14 -6.67 1.82 5.72
N ALA A 15 -6.51 1.26 6.92
CA ALA A 15 -7.32 0.11 7.34
C ALA A 15 -8.75 0.50 7.70
N ASP A 16 -8.94 1.47 8.61
CA ASP A 16 -10.28 1.81 9.10
C ASP A 16 -11.17 2.52 8.06
N VAL A 17 -10.59 3.32 7.17
CA VAL A 17 -11.37 4.15 6.22
C VAL A 17 -11.25 3.63 4.80
N ILE A 18 -10.05 3.66 4.21
CA ILE A 18 -9.89 3.39 2.77
C ILE A 18 -10.30 1.97 2.43
N ILE A 19 -9.90 0.97 3.22
CA ILE A 19 -10.28 -0.44 2.99
C ILE A 19 -11.78 -0.63 3.20
N GLU A 20 -12.37 -0.08 4.26
CA GLU A 20 -13.81 -0.21 4.53
C GLU A 20 -14.65 0.43 3.41
N GLU A 21 -14.29 1.63 2.96
CA GLU A 21 -14.92 2.29 1.80
C GLU A 21 -14.72 1.50 0.50
N SER A 22 -13.66 0.71 0.39
CA SER A 22 -13.44 -0.13 -0.80
C SER A 22 -14.43 -1.29 -0.90
N LYS A 23 -14.97 -1.76 0.23
CA LYS A 23 -15.84 -2.93 0.25
C LYS A 23 -17.15 -2.70 -0.52
N SER A 24 -17.71 -1.49 -0.47
CA SER A 24 -18.90 -1.15 -1.25
C SER A 24 -18.63 -1.30 -2.75
N ILE A 25 -17.54 -0.71 -3.24
CA ILE A 25 -17.12 -0.77 -4.65
C ILE A 25 -16.88 -2.21 -5.11
N PHE A 26 -16.35 -3.07 -4.24
CA PHE A 26 -16.14 -4.48 -4.57
C PHE A 26 -17.41 -5.32 -4.63
N ASN A 27 -18.50 -4.87 -4.01
CA ASN A 27 -19.80 -5.55 -4.03
C ASN A 27 -20.69 -5.11 -5.19
N GLU A 28 -20.36 -4.03 -5.89
CA GLU A 28 -21.08 -3.56 -7.08
C GLU A 28 -20.71 -4.38 -8.33
N ASP A 29 -21.50 -4.33 -9.41
CA ASP A 29 -21.21 -5.06 -10.67
C ASP A 29 -20.34 -4.27 -11.67
N ASP A 30 -19.81 -3.11 -11.27
CA ASP A 30 -18.92 -2.31 -12.13
C ASP A 30 -17.47 -2.79 -12.06
N GLU A 31 -17.08 -3.61 -13.04
CA GLU A 31 -15.71 -4.11 -13.18
C GLU A 31 -14.66 -3.01 -13.40
N LYS A 32 -15.03 -1.87 -14.01
CA LYS A 32 -14.08 -0.75 -14.18
C LYS A 32 -13.81 -0.07 -12.84
N ALA A 33 -14.85 0.15 -12.05
CA ALA A 33 -14.72 0.72 -10.71
C ALA A 33 -13.87 -0.18 -9.79
N LYS A 34 -14.11 -1.50 -9.82
CA LYS A 34 -13.29 -2.48 -9.10
C LYS A 34 -11.83 -2.46 -9.50
N LEU A 35 -11.55 -2.42 -10.82
CA LEU A 35 -10.18 -2.40 -11.31
C LEU A 35 -9.45 -1.12 -10.88
N SER A 36 -10.11 0.02 -10.99
CA SER A 36 -9.59 1.31 -10.53
C SER A 36 -9.27 1.26 -9.02
N LYS A 37 -10.21 0.75 -8.20
CA LYS A 37 -10.00 0.67 -6.75
C LYS A 37 -8.88 -0.29 -6.36
N LYS A 38 -8.76 -1.45 -7.04
CA LYS A 38 -7.61 -2.37 -6.87
C LYS A 38 -6.29 -1.68 -7.14
N TRP A 39 -6.21 -0.89 -8.22
CA TRP A 39 -4.99 -0.17 -8.57
C TRP A 39 -4.64 0.88 -7.51
N THR A 40 -5.61 1.67 -7.07
CA THR A 40 -5.42 2.67 -6.01
C THR A 40 -4.93 2.03 -4.71
N LEU A 41 -5.58 0.95 -4.25
CA LEU A 41 -5.16 0.23 -3.04
C LEU A 41 -3.74 -0.33 -3.16
N TYR A 42 -3.42 -0.91 -4.32
CA TYR A 42 -2.09 -1.43 -4.61
C TYR A 42 -1.02 -0.33 -4.54
N GLN A 43 -1.28 0.85 -5.11
CA GLN A 43 -0.33 1.97 -5.07
C GLN A 43 -0.12 2.48 -3.64
N ILE A 44 -1.20 2.67 -2.88
CA ILE A 44 -1.12 3.13 -1.48
C ILE A 44 -0.33 2.14 -0.64
N LEU A 45 -0.62 0.84 -0.77
CA LEU A 45 0.08 -0.21 -0.03
C LEU A 45 1.56 -0.26 -0.39
N THR A 46 1.89 -0.17 -1.68
CA THR A 46 3.29 -0.15 -2.18
C THR A 46 4.08 0.98 -1.53
N VAL A 47 3.53 2.20 -1.51
CA VAL A 47 4.17 3.36 -0.88
C VAL A 47 4.28 3.16 0.63
N CYS A 48 3.24 2.67 1.29
CA CYS A 48 3.24 2.42 2.73
C CYS A 48 4.34 1.41 3.12
N LEU A 49 4.51 0.33 2.37
CA LEU A 49 5.56 -0.67 2.61
C LEU A 49 6.96 -0.07 2.48
N LYS A 50 7.22 0.71 1.43
CA LYS A 50 8.50 1.41 1.24
C LYS A 50 8.82 2.37 2.39
N LEU A 51 7.83 3.15 2.83
CA LEU A 51 7.99 4.08 3.95
C LEU A 51 8.20 3.37 5.30
N LEU A 52 7.59 2.20 5.48
CA LEU A 52 7.63 1.46 6.75
C LEU A 52 8.85 0.53 6.85
N HIS A 53 9.47 0.19 5.72
CA HIS A 53 10.60 -0.75 5.65
C HIS A 53 11.77 -0.42 6.60
N PRO A 54 12.19 0.86 6.77
CA PRO A 54 13.25 1.20 7.73
C PRO A 54 12.93 0.87 9.20
N PHE A 55 11.64 0.73 9.54
CA PHE A 55 11.18 0.44 10.89
C PHE A 55 10.80 -1.03 11.10
N THR A 56 10.27 -1.70 10.07
CA THR A 56 9.79 -3.10 10.14
C THR A 56 10.21 -3.92 8.91
N PRO A 57 11.52 -4.14 8.71
CA PRO A 57 12.06 -4.64 7.45
C PRO A 57 11.57 -6.04 7.08
N PHE A 58 11.49 -6.96 8.03
CA PHE A 58 11.12 -8.34 7.75
C PHE A 58 9.64 -8.51 7.38
N VAL A 59 8.74 -7.85 8.10
CA VAL A 59 7.30 -7.92 7.83
C VAL A 59 6.97 -7.23 6.51
N THR A 60 7.54 -6.05 6.27
CA THR A 60 7.31 -5.33 5.01
C THR A 60 7.89 -6.08 3.80
N GLU A 61 9.03 -6.77 3.95
CA GLU A 61 9.61 -7.60 2.91
C GLU A 61 8.72 -8.82 2.60
N GLU A 62 8.18 -9.50 3.62
CA GLU A 62 7.28 -10.64 3.41
C GLU A 62 6.02 -10.21 2.62
N ILE A 63 5.40 -9.10 3.02
CA ILE A 63 4.23 -8.56 2.31
C ILE A 63 4.62 -8.14 0.87
N TRP A 64 5.78 -7.50 0.70
CA TRP A 64 6.32 -7.14 -0.62
C TRP A 64 6.47 -8.35 -1.55
N GLN A 65 6.92 -9.48 -1.00
CA GLN A 65 7.08 -10.69 -1.79
C GLN A 65 5.75 -11.23 -2.34
N ASN A 66 4.64 -10.97 -1.66
CA ASN A 66 3.29 -11.35 -2.09
C ASN A 66 2.64 -10.36 -3.08
N LEU A 67 3.25 -9.20 -3.35
CA LEU A 67 2.68 -8.24 -4.29
C LEU A 67 2.73 -8.74 -5.75
N PRO A 68 1.65 -8.53 -6.54
CA PRO A 68 1.53 -9.06 -7.90
C PRO A 68 2.47 -8.37 -8.90
N LYS A 69 2.82 -7.12 -8.63
CA LYS A 69 3.78 -6.32 -9.39
C LYS A 69 4.75 -5.71 -8.39
N LYS A 70 6.01 -5.56 -8.79
CA LYS A 70 7.06 -4.95 -7.98
C LYS A 70 8.10 -4.37 -8.93
N ASP A 71 8.65 -3.21 -8.60
CA ASP A 71 9.72 -2.55 -9.32
C ASP A 71 11.08 -3.24 -9.08
N SER A 72 11.22 -3.93 -7.95
CA SER A 72 12.44 -4.67 -7.60
C SER A 72 12.14 -6.01 -6.92
N GLY A 73 13.11 -6.93 -7.02
CA GLY A 73 13.03 -8.25 -6.41
C GLY A 73 12.94 -8.22 -4.89
N PHE A 74 13.62 -7.26 -4.24
CA PHE A 74 13.56 -7.05 -2.78
C PHE A 74 13.18 -5.60 -2.46
N LEU A 75 12.45 -5.39 -1.37
CA LEU A 75 12.00 -4.07 -0.94
C LEU A 75 13.20 -3.19 -0.53
N ILE A 76 14.22 -3.76 0.08
CA ILE A 76 15.42 -3.05 0.55
C ILE A 76 16.21 -2.33 -0.57
N ILE A 77 16.12 -2.81 -1.81
CA ILE A 77 16.77 -2.21 -2.99
C ILE A 77 15.78 -1.49 -3.90
N SER A 78 14.52 -1.35 -3.48
CA SER A 78 13.51 -0.62 -4.26
C SER A 78 13.75 0.89 -4.18
N GLU A 79 13.27 1.61 -5.19
CA GLU A 79 13.40 3.08 -5.19
C GLU A 79 12.50 3.70 -4.12
N TRP A 80 13.04 4.68 -3.40
CA TRP A 80 12.26 5.43 -2.41
C TRP A 80 11.10 6.18 -3.09
N PRO A 81 9.89 6.22 -2.47
CA PRO A 81 8.76 6.94 -3.04
C PRO A 81 9.08 8.42 -3.22
N ASN A 82 8.73 8.95 -4.39
CA ASN A 82 8.93 10.34 -4.78
C ASN A 82 7.69 10.85 -5.51
N ASP A 83 7.43 12.16 -5.45
CA ASP A 83 6.23 12.79 -6.01
C ASP A 83 6.06 12.57 -7.52
N LYS A 84 7.13 12.19 -8.22
CA LYS A 84 7.15 11.90 -9.66
C LYS A 84 6.75 10.47 -10.02
N ASN A 85 6.76 9.56 -9.04
CA ASN A 85 6.48 8.12 -9.20
C ASN A 85 5.11 7.72 -8.60
N LEU A 86 4.27 8.70 -8.26
CA LEU A 86 2.86 8.59 -7.84
C LEU A 86 1.95 8.92 -9.02
#